data_AF-A0A523XZ72-F1
#
_entry.id   AF-A0A523XZ72-F1
#
_cell.length_a   1.000
_cell.length_b   1.000
_cell.length_c   1.000
_cell.angle_alpha   90.00
_cell.angle_beta   90.00
_cell.angle_gamma   90.00
#
_symmetry.space_group_name_H-M   'P 1'
#
loop_
_entity.id
_entity.type
_entity.pdbx_description
1 polymer ?
#
loop_
_entity_poly.entity_id
_entity_poly.type
_entity_poly.pdbx_seq_one_letter_code
_entity_poly.pdbx_strand_id
1 'polypeptide(L)' 'MAKQCAICEKRGMMVGKRVKLRGKYNPTIKKRKYPNLQWVRLPSGKRVLACTKCIKAMSKRK' A
#
# COMPACT_ATOMS: atom_id res chain seq x y z
N MET A 1 10.45 -12.80 4.44
CA MET A 1 9.01 -12.44 4.55
C MET A 1 8.63 -11.47 3.45
N ALA A 2 7.60 -11.76 2.65
CA ALA A 2 7.13 -10.84 1.61
C ALA A 2 6.58 -9.55 2.25
N LYS A 3 6.98 -8.37 1.76
CA LYS A 3 6.38 -7.07 2.14
C LYS A 3 4.99 -6.95 1.51
N GLN A 4 4.06 -7.72 2.06
CA GLN A 4 2.69 -7.89 1.57
C GLN A 4 1.70 -7.67 2.71
N CYS A 5 0.54 -7.10 2.39
CA CYS A 5 -0.55 -6.98 3.34
C CYS A 5 -1.19 -8.35 3.59
N ALA A 6 -1.32 -8.77 4.84
CA ALA A 6 -1.95 -10.06 5.19
C ALA A 6 -3.47 -10.11 4.95
N ILE A 7 -4.14 -8.96 4.78
CA ILE A 7 -5.61 -8.87 4.65
C ILE A 7 -6.06 -8.71 3.18
N CYS A 8 -5.34 -7.90 2.40
CA CYS A 8 -5.73 -7.58 1.02
C CYS A 8 -4.64 -7.86 0.01
N GLU A 9 -3.58 -8.56 0.43
CA GLU A 9 -2.52 -9.07 -0.44
C GLU A 9 -1.75 -8.02 -1.25
N LYS A 10 -1.95 -6.73 -0.95
CA LYS A 10 -1.25 -5.64 -1.61
C LYS A 10 0.26 -5.82 -1.46
N ARG A 11 0.93 -5.80 -2.61
CA ARG A 11 2.38 -5.85 -2.75
C ARG A 11 2.89 -4.61 -3.48
N GLY A 12 4.19 -4.36 -3.38
CA GLY A 12 4.81 -3.25 -4.10
C GLY A 12 4.75 -3.46 -5.62
N MET A 13 4.29 -2.46 -6.35
CA MET A 13 4.12 -2.47 -7.81
C MET A 13 5.11 -1.52 -8.49
N MET A 14 5.59 -1.89 -9.67
CA MET A 14 6.39 -1.00 -10.53
C MET A 14 5.45 -0.10 -11.33
N VAL A 15 5.64 1.22 -11.22
CA VAL A 15 4.78 2.20 -11.91
C VAL A 15 5.67 3.21 -12.64
N GLY A 16 5.27 3.59 -13.85
CA GLY A 16 5.93 4.67 -14.60
C GLY A 16 5.65 6.03 -13.95
N LYS A 17 6.69 6.81 -13.68
CA LYS A 17 6.56 8.21 -13.28
C LYS A 17 6.37 9.06 -14.53
N ARG A 18 5.39 9.96 -14.49
CA ARG A 18 5.21 11.00 -15.50
C ARG A 18 5.42 12.37 -14.87
N VAL A 19 6.06 13.27 -15.61
CA VAL A 19 6.24 14.67 -15.19
C VAL A 19 5.51 15.55 -16.20
N LYS A 20 4.69 16.48 -15.71
CA LYS A 20 4.05 17.48 -16.57
C LYS A 20 5.03 18.63 -16.75
N LEU A 21 5.45 18.86 -17.98
CA LEU A 21 6.38 19.95 -18.27
C LEU A 21 5.61 21.27 -18.42
N ARG A 22 4.70 21.33 -19.41
CA ARG A 22 3.78 22.46 -19.60
C ARG A 22 2.39 21.95 -19.97
N GLY A 23 2.22 21.38 -21.16
CA GLY A 23 0.94 20.82 -21.63
C GLY A 23 0.77 19.32 -21.38
N LYS A 24 1.74 18.51 -21.84
CA LYS A 24 1.65 17.04 -21.84
C LYS A 24 2.51 16.41 -20.73
N TYR A 25 2.09 15.22 -20.29
CA TYR A 25 2.82 14.38 -19.34
C TYR A 25 3.86 13.55 -20.07
N ASN A 26 5.15 13.75 -19.76
CA ASN A 26 6.23 12.94 -20.33
C ASN A 26 6.54 11.75 -19.40
N PRO A 27 6.53 10.48 -19.88
CA PRO A 27 7.07 9.36 -19.12
C PRO A 27 8.55 9.55 -18.85
N THR A 28 8.97 9.24 -17.63
CA THR A 28 10.37 9.39 -17.16
C THR A 28 10.90 8.04 -16.72
N ILE A 29 11.04 7.83 -15.41
CA ILE A 29 11.59 6.61 -14.82
C ILE A 29 10.48 5.68 -14.33
N LYS A 30 10.76 4.38 -14.25
CA LYS A 30 9.94 3.43 -13.49
C LYS A 30 10.31 3.50 -12.02
N LYS A 31 9.34 3.69 -11.13
CA LYS A 31 9.52 3.71 -9.68
C LYS A 31 8.67 2.62 -9.02
N ARG A 32 9.22 1.96 -8.01
CA ARG A 32 8.44 1.04 -7.16
C ARG A 32 7.58 1.83 -6.18
N LYS A 33 6.29 1.54 -6.14
CA LYS A 33 5.33 2.06 -5.15
C LYS A 33 5.02 0.94 -4.17
N TYR A 34 5.29 1.19 -2.90
CA TYR A 34 5.02 0.24 -1.81
C TYR A 34 3.68 0.57 -1.15
N PRO A 35 2.91 -0.45 -0.73
CA PRO A 35 1.79 -0.23 0.18
C PRO A 35 2.31 0.29 1.52
N ASN A 36 1.56 1.18 2.16
CA ASN A 36 1.84 1.64 3.52
C ASN A 36 1.48 0.51 4.50
N LEU A 37 2.42 -0.39 4.74
CA LEU A 37 2.29 -1.55 5.61
C LEU A 37 2.68 -1.17 7.02
N GLN A 38 1.84 -1.53 7.98
CA GLN A 38 2.04 -1.31 9.40
C GLN A 38 1.66 -2.56 10.19
N TRP A 39 2.28 -2.72 11.36
CA TRP A 39 1.93 -3.79 12.27
C TRP A 39 0.62 -3.48 12.99
N VAL A 40 -0.30 -4.44 12.99
CA VAL A 40 -1.57 -4.33 13.71
C VAL A 40 -1.84 -5.61 14.51
N ARG A 41 -2.49 -5.48 15.66
CA ARG A 41 -3.04 -6.62 16.41
C ARG A 41 -4.47 -6.89 15.94
N LEU A 42 -4.74 -8.12 15.56
CA LEU A 42 -6.09 -8.58 15.27
C LEU A 42 -6.88 -8.79 16.57
N PRO A 43 -8.23 -8.80 16.52
CA PRO A 43 -9.05 -9.17 17.68
C PRO A 43 -8.73 -10.57 18.23
N SER A 44 -8.17 -11.45 17.39
CA SER A 44 -7.68 -12.78 17.76
C SER A 44 -6.34 -12.77 18.51
N GLY A 45 -5.80 -11.60 18.87
CA GLY A 45 -4.53 -11.43 19.61
C GLY A 45 -3.26 -11.55 18.75
N LYS A 46 -3.36 -12.07 17.52
CA LYS A 46 -2.21 -12.21 16.61
C LYS A 46 -1.77 -10.87 16.03
N ARG A 47 -0.46 -10.68 15.89
CA ARG A 47 0.16 -9.52 15.24
C ARG A 47 0.39 -9.82 13.75
N VAL A 48 -0.14 -8.98 12.87
CA VAL A 48 -0.01 -9.12 11.42
C VAL A 48 0.44 -7.82 10.76
N LEU A 49 1.11 -7.95 9.61
CA LEU A 49 1.49 -6.81 8.78
C LEU A 49 0.31 -6.47 7.84
N ALA A 50 -0.32 -5.32 8.04
CA ALA A 50 -1.51 -4.91 7.28
C ALA A 50 -1.33 -3.51 6.69
N CYS A 51 -1.96 -3.22 5.56
CA CYS A 51 -1.93 -1.87 5.00
C CYS A 51 -2.85 -0.93 5.78
N THR A 52 -2.48 0.36 5.85
CA THR A 52 -3.25 1.37 6.60
C THR A 52 -4.71 1.49 6.18
N LYS A 53 -5.05 1.21 4.90
CA LYS A 53 -6.45 1.17 4.43
C LYS A 53 -7.25 0.04 5.11
N CYS A 54 -6.65 -1.14 5.27
CA CYS A 54 -7.30 -2.27 5.96
C CYS A 54 -7.42 -2.01 7.46
N ILE A 55 -6.39 -1.44 8.09
CA ILE A 55 -6.43 -1.05 9.51
C ILE A 55 -7.56 -0.05 9.76
N LYS A 56 -7.70 0.98 8.91
CA LYS A 56 -8.79 1.95 9.00
C LYS A 56 -10.17 1.32 8.78
N ALA A 57 -10.27 0.32 7.90
CA ALA A 57 -11.54 -0.38 7.68
C ALA A 57 -11.95 -1.22 8.90
N MET A 58 -10.99 -1.87 9.56
CA MET A 58 -11.23 -2.62 10.80
C MET A 58 -11.72 -1.75 11.95
N SER A 59 -11.33 -0.47 12.00
CA SER A 59 -11.71 0.42 13.11
C SER A 59 -13.09 1.08 12.93
N LYS A 60 -13.75 0.93 11.78
CA LYS A 60 -15.09 1.48 11.58
C LYS A 60 -16.12 0.56 12.24
N ARG A 61 -16.91 1.11 13.17
CA ARG A 61 -18.13 0.47 13.67
C ARG A 61 -19.20 0.52 12.56
N LYS A 62 -20.01 -0.52 12.49
CA LYS A 62 -21.14 -0.61 11.57
C LYS A 62 -22.28 0.27 12.06
#